data_AF-A0A953UH46-F1
#
_entry.id   AF-A0A953UH46-F1
#
_cell.length_a   1.000
_cell.length_b   1.000
_cell.length_c   1.000
_cell.angle_alpha   90.00
_cell.angle_beta   90.00
_cell.angle_gamma   90.00
#
_symmetry.space_group_name_H-M   'P 1'
#
loop_
_entity.id
_entity.type
_entity.pdbx_description
1 polymer ?
#
loop_
_entity_poly.entity_id
_entity_poly.type
_entity_poly.pdbx_seq_one_letter_code
_entity_poly.pdbx_strand_id
1 'polypeptide(L)'
;MATLATFFDRFTAAKIADQPAPRPRVLDPEDPFEVPLFPNEDVYFRVKHIANSGVVRVADPAARKVCWRMIGYSFVLAMLVISLLLPTLYELMAGYKMEALRQEKQRLELDRAALELQEAKLVSPARLEELGRMQRFVDPAPSSVVYLENKSDHILAKK
;
A
#
# COMPACT_ATOMS: atom_id res chain seq x y z
N MET A 1 -33.94 -7.07 -50.51
CA MET A 1 -33.11 -6.83 -49.31
C MET A 1 -34.04 -6.41 -48.18
N ALA A 2 -34.28 -7.28 -47.20
CA ALA A 2 -35.22 -7.05 -46.09
C ALA A 2 -34.75 -7.78 -44.83
N THR A 3 -33.45 -7.71 -44.51
CA THR A 3 -32.83 -8.51 -43.44
C THR A 3 -32.67 -7.76 -42.12
N LEU A 4 -32.74 -6.41 -42.13
CA LEU A 4 -32.47 -5.60 -40.94
C LEU A 4 -33.72 -5.34 -40.09
N ALA A 5 -34.88 -5.09 -40.73
CA ALA A 5 -36.14 -4.82 -40.02
C ALA A 5 -36.61 -6.04 -39.19
N THR A 6 -36.45 -7.26 -39.72
CA THR A 6 -36.82 -8.52 -39.04
C THR A 6 -35.94 -8.82 -37.83
N PHE A 7 -34.68 -8.36 -37.84
CA PHE A 7 -33.76 -8.54 -36.71
C PHE A 7 -34.08 -7.60 -35.55
N PHE A 8 -34.48 -6.37 -35.84
CA PHE A 8 -34.87 -5.40 -34.82
C PHE A 8 -36.19 -5.77 -34.15
N ASP A 9 -37.17 -6.23 -34.92
CA ASP A 9 -38.50 -6.55 -34.39
C ASP A 9 -38.47 -7.72 -33.38
N ARG A 10 -37.58 -8.69 -33.60
CA ARG A 10 -37.35 -9.80 -32.66
C ARG A 10 -36.76 -9.36 -31.31
N PHE A 11 -36.02 -8.26 -31.29
CA PHE A 11 -35.46 -7.70 -30.05
C PHE A 11 -36.45 -6.79 -29.32
N THR A 12 -37.36 -6.12 -30.04
CA THR A 12 -38.34 -5.20 -29.46
C THR A 12 -39.65 -5.88 -29.05
N ALA A 13 -40.09 -6.93 -29.75
CA ALA A 13 -41.31 -7.67 -29.45
C ALA A 13 -41.30 -8.37 -28.07
N ALA A 14 -40.11 -8.70 -27.54
CA ALA A 14 -39.97 -9.25 -26.20
C ALA A 14 -40.31 -8.25 -25.07
N LYS A 15 -40.49 -6.95 -25.40
CA LYS A 15 -40.70 -5.88 -24.41
C LYS A 15 -42.10 -5.27 -24.42
N ILE A 16 -42.98 -5.65 -25.35
CA ILE A 16 -44.35 -5.12 -25.47
C ILE A 16 -45.33 -6.27 -25.27
N ALA A 17 -45.36 -6.83 -24.06
CA ALA A 17 -46.32 -7.85 -23.65
C ALA A 17 -47.55 -7.19 -23.00
N ASP A 18 -48.10 -6.15 -23.63
CA ASP A 18 -49.35 -5.54 -23.20
C ASP A 18 -50.13 -5.01 -24.42
N GLN A 19 -50.78 -5.94 -25.14
CA GLN A 19 -51.82 -5.60 -26.12
C GLN A 19 -52.95 -6.63 -26.07
N PRO A 20 -54.22 -6.18 -26.11
CA PRO A 20 -55.38 -7.02 -25.79
C PRO A 20 -55.75 -7.97 -26.95
N ALA A 21 -56.50 -9.02 -26.57
CA ALA A 21 -56.85 -10.21 -27.34
C ALA A 21 -57.26 -10.00 -28.82
N PRO A 22 -56.95 -10.96 -29.71
CA PRO A 22 -57.34 -10.88 -31.12
C PRO A 22 -58.85 -11.10 -31.28
N ARG A 23 -59.52 -10.22 -32.02
CA ARG A 23 -60.94 -10.35 -32.39
C ARG A 23 -61.15 -11.58 -33.28
N PRO A 24 -62.26 -12.32 -33.15
CA PRO A 24 -62.60 -13.39 -34.08
C PRO A 24 -62.89 -12.77 -35.45
N ARG A 25 -62.13 -13.16 -36.48
CA ARG A 25 -62.42 -12.78 -37.88
C ARG A 25 -63.62 -13.59 -38.36
N VAL A 26 -64.71 -12.87 -38.63
CA VAL A 26 -65.82 -13.32 -39.46
C VAL A 26 -65.27 -13.52 -40.88
N LEU A 27 -65.53 -14.66 -41.52
CA LEU A 27 -65.24 -14.84 -42.95
C LEU A 27 -66.25 -14.00 -43.73
N ASP A 28 -65.80 -12.89 -44.31
CA ASP A 28 -66.57 -12.12 -45.29
C ASP A 28 -66.42 -12.77 -46.69
N PRO A 29 -67.44 -12.66 -47.56
CA PRO A 29 -67.50 -13.33 -48.86
C PRO A 29 -66.49 -12.73 -49.86
N GLU A 30 -65.92 -13.61 -50.69
CA GLU A 30 -64.77 -13.39 -51.60
C GLU A 30 -64.72 -12.00 -52.25
N ASP A 31 -63.60 -11.30 -52.01
CA ASP A 31 -63.31 -9.98 -52.56
C ASP A 31 -62.63 -10.14 -53.94
N PRO A 32 -63.15 -9.56 -55.04
CA PRO A 32 -62.62 -9.73 -56.41
C PRO A 32 -61.17 -9.25 -56.65
N PHE A 33 -60.50 -8.69 -55.64
CA PHE A 33 -59.13 -8.17 -55.71
C PHE A 33 -58.09 -9.02 -54.98
N GLU A 34 -58.36 -10.32 -54.75
CA GLU A 34 -57.38 -11.23 -54.15
C GLU A 34 -56.09 -11.29 -54.99
N VAL A 35 -55.01 -10.77 -54.40
CA VAL A 35 -53.64 -10.93 -54.89
C VAL A 35 -53.13 -12.32 -54.50
N PRO A 36 -52.29 -12.96 -55.35
CA PRO A 36 -51.72 -14.26 -55.04
C PRO A 36 -50.90 -14.18 -53.76
N LEU A 37 -51.16 -15.12 -52.84
CA LEU A 37 -50.48 -15.25 -51.55
C LEU A 37 -48.97 -15.22 -51.76
N PHE A 38 -48.29 -14.33 -51.04
CA PHE A 38 -46.84 -14.30 -51.08
C PHE A 38 -46.27 -15.55 -50.38
N PRO A 39 -45.10 -16.04 -50.80
CA PRO A 39 -44.48 -17.17 -50.13
C PRO A 39 -44.35 -16.90 -48.62
N ASN A 40 -44.90 -17.81 -47.81
CA ASN A 40 -44.95 -17.80 -46.33
C ASN A 40 -46.13 -17.06 -45.65
N GLU A 41 -47.19 -16.67 -46.36
CA GLU A 41 -48.39 -16.09 -45.72
C GLU A 41 -49.19 -17.09 -44.85
N ASP A 42 -48.98 -18.40 -45.03
CA ASP A 42 -49.68 -19.46 -44.28
C ASP A 42 -48.90 -19.96 -43.03
N VAL A 43 -47.76 -19.35 -42.72
CA VAL A 43 -46.91 -19.79 -41.60
C VAL A 43 -47.39 -19.17 -40.30
N TYR A 44 -48.40 -19.79 -39.68
CA TYR A 44 -48.81 -19.45 -38.33
C TYR A 44 -47.74 -19.91 -37.32
N PHE A 45 -46.95 -18.98 -36.80
CA PHE A 45 -46.07 -19.25 -35.67
C PHE A 45 -46.91 -19.48 -34.41
N ARG A 46 -47.24 -20.75 -34.13
CA ARG A 46 -47.83 -21.13 -32.85
C ARG A 46 -46.77 -20.98 -31.75
N VAL A 47 -46.81 -19.86 -31.04
CA VAL A 47 -45.97 -19.63 -29.86
C VAL A 47 -46.45 -20.57 -28.75
N LYS A 48 -45.71 -21.66 -28.51
CA LYS A 48 -45.95 -22.55 -27.37
C LYS A 48 -45.68 -21.76 -26.09
N HIS A 49 -46.73 -21.51 -25.29
CA HIS A 49 -46.57 -20.85 -24.01
C HIS A 49 -45.89 -21.80 -23.01
N ILE A 50 -44.58 -21.63 -22.82
CA ILE A 50 -43.81 -22.40 -21.84
C ILE A 50 -44.00 -21.72 -20.47
N ALA A 51 -44.89 -22.27 -19.64
CA ALA A 51 -45.06 -21.82 -18.26
C ALA A 51 -43.92 -22.38 -17.40
N ASN A 52 -42.93 -21.54 -17.09
CA ASN A 52 -41.77 -21.88 -16.24
C ASN A 52 -41.99 -21.58 -14.75
N SER A 53 -43.24 -21.40 -14.30
CA SER A 53 -43.57 -20.97 -12.92
C SER A 53 -43.17 -21.97 -11.83
N GLY A 54 -42.95 -23.24 -12.18
CA GLY A 54 -42.52 -24.30 -11.25
C GLY A 54 -41.03 -24.66 -11.33
N VAL A 55 -40.22 -23.96 -12.14
CA VAL A 55 -38.82 -24.33 -12.35
C VAL A 55 -37.98 -23.86 -11.16
N VAL A 56 -37.68 -24.79 -10.25
CA VAL A 56 -36.72 -24.57 -9.16
C VAL A 56 -35.32 -24.89 -9.67
N ARG A 57 -34.40 -23.93 -9.54
CA ARG A 57 -32.98 -24.15 -9.87
C ARG A 57 -32.39 -25.19 -8.92
N VAL A 58 -31.97 -26.33 -9.47
CA VAL A 58 -31.17 -27.30 -8.72
C VAL A 58 -29.76 -26.75 -8.59
N ALA A 59 -29.32 -26.50 -7.36
CA ALA A 59 -27.95 -26.10 -7.10
C ALA A 59 -27.01 -27.28 -7.36
N ASP A 60 -26.14 -27.15 -8.37
CA ASP A 60 -25.10 -28.13 -8.62
C ASP A 60 -23.97 -28.01 -7.56
N PRO A 61 -23.76 -29.04 -6.71
CA PRO A 61 -22.71 -29.00 -5.70
C PRO A 61 -21.31 -29.01 -6.31
N ALA A 62 -21.12 -29.50 -7.54
CA ALA A 62 -19.83 -29.49 -8.21
C ALA A 62 -19.43 -28.06 -8.61
N ALA A 63 -20.35 -27.29 -9.20
CA ALA A 63 -20.13 -25.88 -9.53
C ALA A 63 -19.73 -25.05 -8.29
N ARG A 64 -20.37 -25.29 -7.14
CA ARG A 64 -20.03 -24.60 -5.89
C ARG A 64 -18.59 -24.88 -5.45
N LYS A 65 -18.14 -26.14 -5.52
CA LYS A 65 -16.75 -26.52 -5.16
C LYS A 65 -15.71 -25.87 -6.07
N VAL A 66 -16.00 -25.75 -7.37
CA VAL A 66 -15.11 -25.09 -8.34
C VAL A 66 -14.98 -23.60 -8.03
N CYS A 67 -16.08 -22.89 -7.76
CA CYS A 67 -16.05 -21.48 -7.38
C CYS A 67 -15.19 -21.24 -6.13
N TRP A 68 -15.37 -22.06 -5.09
CA TRP A 68 -14.56 -21.94 -3.86
C TRP A 68 -13.08 -22.23 -4.10
N ARG A 69 -12.74 -23.20 -4.95
CA ARG A 69 -11.34 -23.44 -5.35
C ARG A 69 -10.75 -22.24 -6.08
N MET A 70 -11.47 -21.63 -7.01
CA MET A 70 -10.99 -20.46 -7.75
C MET A 70 -10.74 -19.27 -6.82
N ILE A 71 -11.66 -19.00 -5.90
CA ILE A 71 -11.50 -17.95 -4.87
C ILE A 71 -10.27 -18.26 -4.00
N GLY A 72 -10.12 -19.52 -3.56
CA GLY A 72 -8.97 -19.96 -2.79
C GLY A 72 -7.64 -19.75 -3.52
N TYR A 73 -7.54 -20.16 -4.79
CA TYR A 73 -6.34 -19.95 -5.59
C TYR A 73 -6.03 -18.47 -5.80
N SER A 74 -7.04 -17.64 -6.09
CA SER A 74 -6.86 -16.20 -6.23
C SER A 74 -6.31 -15.57 -4.95
N PHE A 75 -6.83 -15.98 -3.79
CA PHE A 75 -6.38 -15.46 -2.50
C PHE A 75 -4.94 -15.90 -2.18
N VAL A 76 -4.61 -17.18 -2.39
CA VAL A 76 -3.26 -17.70 -2.18
C VAL A 76 -2.25 -16.99 -3.09
N LEU A 77 -2.61 -16.78 -4.36
CA LEU A 77 -1.76 -16.06 -5.31
C LEU A 77 -1.53 -14.61 -4.86
N ALA A 78 -2.57 -13.91 -4.42
CA ALA A 78 -2.45 -12.55 -3.91
C ALA A 78 -1.53 -12.49 -2.67
N MET A 79 -1.71 -13.41 -1.72
CA MET A 79 -0.85 -13.51 -0.53
C MET A 79 0.60 -13.80 -0.88
N LEU A 80 0.86 -14.66 -1.87
CA LEU A 80 2.21 -14.98 -2.33
C LEU A 80 2.90 -13.77 -2.98
N VAL A 81 2.17 -12.97 -3.76
CA VAL A 81 2.70 -11.73 -4.34
C VAL A 81 3.04 -10.73 -3.24
N ILE A 82 2.13 -10.54 -2.28
CA ILE A 82 2.33 -9.64 -1.14
C ILE A 82 3.55 -10.07 -0.32
N SER A 83 3.69 -11.36 0.00
CA SER A 83 4.80 -11.87 0.80
C SER A 83 6.16 -11.75 0.08
N LEU A 84 6.21 -11.88 -1.24
CA LEU A 84 7.42 -11.61 -2.02
C LEU A 84 7.80 -10.13 -2.05
N LEU A 85 6.83 -9.22 -1.99
CA LEU A 85 7.08 -7.77 -2.00
C LEU A 85 7.45 -7.22 -0.62
N LEU A 86 6.95 -7.81 0.47
CA LEU A 86 7.24 -7.36 1.84
C LEU A 86 8.74 -7.20 2.19
N PRO A 87 9.63 -8.17 1.88
CA PRO A 87 11.04 -8.04 2.25
C PRO A 87 11.72 -6.86 1.58
N THR A 88 11.36 -6.53 0.33
CA THR A 88 11.99 -5.41 -0.39
C THR A 88 11.67 -4.06 0.25
N LEU A 89 10.44 -3.89 0.76
CA LEU A 89 10.05 -2.70 1.52
C LEU A 89 10.78 -2.62 2.87
N TYR A 90 10.94 -3.76 3.54
CA TYR A 90 11.64 -3.83 4.82
C TYR A 90 13.13 -3.50 4.66
N GLU A 91 13.78 -4.05 3.62
CA GLU A 91 15.17 -3.76 3.27
C GLU A 91 15.38 -2.27 2.96
N LEU A 92 14.47 -1.64 2.22
CA LEU A 92 14.55 -0.22 1.90
C LEU A 92 14.53 0.64 3.17
N MET A 93 13.60 0.35 4.08
CA MET A 93 13.48 1.07 5.35
C MET A 93 14.68 0.83 6.28
N ALA A 94 15.20 -0.39 6.32
CA ALA A 94 16.42 -0.71 7.05
C ALA A 94 17.63 0.04 6.46
N GLY A 95 17.71 0.15 5.14
CA GLY A 95 18.72 0.91 4.42
C GLY A 95 18.73 2.39 4.83
N TYR A 96 17.57 3.05 4.84
CA TYR A 96 17.48 4.45 5.28
C TYR A 96 17.91 4.66 6.73
N LYS A 97 17.55 3.75 7.64
CA LYS A 97 17.98 3.83 9.04
C LYS A 97 19.50 3.68 9.16
N MET A 98 20.10 2.77 8.39
CA MET A 98 21.55 2.58 8.37
C MET A 98 22.27 3.81 7.80
N GLU A 99 21.73 4.41 6.74
CA GLU A 99 22.30 5.61 6.13
C GLU A 99 22.25 6.80 7.09
N ALA A 100 21.11 7.00 7.78
CA ALA A 100 20.96 8.03 8.80
C ALA A 100 21.96 7.86 9.95
N LEU A 101 22.09 6.64 10.49
CA LEU A 101 23.08 6.34 11.55
C LEU A 101 24.52 6.56 11.07
N ARG A 102 24.82 6.23 9.81
CA ARG A 102 26.16 6.43 9.24
C ARG A 102 26.48 7.93 9.10
N GLN A 103 25.51 8.74 8.70
CA GLN A 103 25.66 10.21 8.64
C GLN A 103 25.86 10.82 10.03
N GLU A 104 25.07 10.38 11.02
CA GLU A 104 25.25 10.82 12.42
C GLU A 104 26.64 10.46 12.94
N LYS A 105 27.09 9.22 12.72
CA LYS A 105 28.43 8.78 13.13
C LYS A 105 29.52 9.67 12.50
N GLN A 106 29.45 9.94 11.20
CA GLN A 106 30.43 10.80 10.51
C GLN A 106 30.43 12.21 11.09
N ARG A 107 29.25 12.77 11.38
CA ARG A 107 29.15 14.09 12.01
C ARG A 107 29.81 14.10 13.39
N LEU A 108 29.54 13.10 14.23
CA LEU A 108 30.16 12.99 15.55
C LEU A 108 31.68 12.83 15.48
N GLU A 109 32.20 12.10 14.50
CA GLU A 109 33.66 11.96 14.30
C GLU A 109 34.30 13.30 13.90
N LEU A 110 33.65 14.09 13.05
CA LEU A 110 34.12 15.43 12.69
C LEU A 110 34.08 16.39 13.89
N ASP A 111 32.98 16.37 14.65
CA ASP A 111 32.83 17.21 15.86
C ASP A 111 33.90 16.84 16.90
N ARG A 112 34.17 15.54 17.08
CA ARG A 112 35.24 15.05 17.95
C ARG A 112 36.61 15.54 17.50
N ALA A 113 36.94 15.39 16.21
CA ALA A 113 38.22 15.85 15.69
C ALA A 113 38.39 17.38 15.84
N ALA A 114 37.30 18.13 15.67
CA ALA A 114 37.31 19.58 15.89
C ALA A 114 37.54 19.95 17.37
N LEU A 115 36.90 19.23 18.30
CA LEU A 115 37.10 19.39 19.75
C LEU A 115 38.53 19.06 20.16
N GLU A 116 39.08 17.93 19.70
CA GLU A 116 40.46 17.52 19.98
C GLU A 116 41.45 18.59 19.48
N LEU A 117 41.19 19.22 18.33
CA LEU A 117 42.00 20.33 17.82
C LEU A 117 41.88 21.59 18.70
N GLN A 118 40.68 21.89 19.22
CA GLN A 118 40.49 23.00 20.15
C GLN A 118 41.20 22.76 21.49
N GLU A 119 41.09 21.56 22.04
CA GLU A 119 41.79 21.15 23.25
C GLU A 119 43.30 21.26 23.07
N ALA A 120 43.85 20.74 21.97
CA ALA A 120 45.28 20.86 21.67
C ALA A 120 45.74 22.33 21.59
N LYS A 121 44.90 23.23 21.04
CA LYS A 121 45.20 24.68 21.02
C LYS A 121 45.17 25.29 22.42
N LEU A 122 44.22 24.89 23.26
CA LEU A 122 44.08 25.37 24.64
C LEU A 122 45.23 24.88 25.54
N VAL A 123 45.63 23.62 25.39
CA VAL A 123 46.70 22.97 26.16
C VAL A 123 48.09 23.25 25.57
N SER A 124 48.18 24.01 24.48
CA SER A 124 49.47 24.34 23.87
C SER A 124 50.40 25.05 24.87
N PRO A 125 51.69 24.64 24.98
CA PRO A 125 52.60 25.14 26.00
C PRO A 125 52.80 26.66 25.91
N ALA A 126 52.80 27.23 24.70
CA ALA A 126 52.87 28.66 24.49
C ALA A 126 51.70 29.43 25.13
N ARG A 127 50.47 28.91 25.02
CA ARG A 127 49.29 29.52 25.64
C ARG A 127 49.28 29.33 27.15
N LEU A 128 49.74 28.18 27.65
CA LEU A 128 49.88 27.95 29.09
C LEU A 128 50.91 28.90 29.72
N GLU A 129 52.00 29.21 29.00
CA GLU A 129 52.99 30.19 29.45
C GLU A 129 52.43 31.62 29.47
N GLU A 130 51.65 32.02 28.46
CA GLU A 130 50.93 33.30 28.46
C GLU A 130 49.94 33.40 29.64
N LEU A 131 49.14 32.34 29.88
CA LEU A 131 48.21 32.28 31.01
C LEU A 131 48.94 32.31 32.36
N GLY A 132 50.07 31.61 32.48
CA GLY A 132 50.92 31.63 33.68
C GLY A 132 51.50 33.02 33.96
N ARG A 133 51.92 33.74 32.91
CA ARG A 133 52.36 35.14 33.03
C ARG A 133 51.22 36.08 33.46
N MET A 134 50.02 35.92 32.89
CA MET A 134 48.85 36.74 33.26
C MET A 134 48.38 36.51 34.69
N GLN A 135 48.35 35.26 35.14
CA GLN A 135 47.88 34.88 36.49
C GLN A 135 48.99 34.92 37.55
N ARG A 136 50.21 35.38 37.19
CA ARG A 136 51.40 35.42 38.04
C ARG A 136 51.81 34.05 38.62
N PHE A 137 51.49 32.96 37.92
CA PHE A 137 52.05 31.62 38.15
C PHE A 137 53.40 31.50 37.43
N VAL A 138 54.30 32.45 37.67
CA VAL A 138 55.69 32.37 37.23
C VAL A 138 56.45 31.65 38.32
N ASP A 139 57.24 30.63 37.96
CA ASP A 139 58.05 29.90 38.93
C ASP A 139 58.88 30.91 39.74
N PRO A 140 58.66 31.00 41.07
CA PRO A 140 59.40 31.93 41.90
C PRO A 140 60.89 31.57 41.86
N ALA A 141 61.75 32.59 41.94
CA ALA A 141 63.19 32.37 42.04
C ALA A 141 63.46 31.39 43.22
N PRO A 142 64.41 30.44 43.06
CA PRO A 142 64.62 29.36 44.03
C PRO A 142 64.91 29.83 45.48
N SER A 143 65.22 31.11 45.67
CA SER A 143 65.44 31.74 46.97
C SER A 143 64.18 32.25 47.71
N SER A 144 62.97 32.16 47.13
CA SER A 144 61.73 32.67 47.77
C SER A 144 60.70 31.59 48.12
N VAL A 145 61.05 30.31 47.99
CA VAL A 145 60.20 29.19 48.42
C VAL A 145 60.48 28.89 49.89
N VAL A 146 59.58 29.30 50.77
CA VAL A 146 59.64 28.97 52.21
C VAL A 146 58.77 27.73 52.45
N TYR A 147 59.40 26.58 52.69
CA TYR A 147 58.71 25.40 53.17
C TYR A 147 58.34 25.62 54.64
N LEU A 148 57.05 25.68 54.95
CA LEU A 148 56.59 25.72 56.34
C LEU A 148 56.71 24.31 56.92
N GLU A 149 57.64 24.14 57.86
CA GLU A 149 57.83 22.88 58.58
C GLU A 149 56.63 22.64 59.52
N ASN A 150 56.00 21.47 59.37
CA ASN A 150 54.78 21.11 60.08
C ASN A 150 55.08 20.88 61.58
N LYS A 151 54.94 21.92 62.38
CA LYS A 151 54.95 21.84 63.83
C LYS A 151 53.59 21.37 64.35
N SER A 152 53.35 20.07 64.26
CA SER A 152 52.35 19.39 65.10
C SER A 152 52.86 18.03 65.56
N ASP A 153 54.05 18.03 66.18
CA ASP A 153 54.35 17.09 67.26
C ASP A 153 53.76 17.64 68.56
N HIS A 154 53.06 16.78 69.29
CA HIS A 154 52.35 16.94 70.58
C HIS A 154 50.84 17.08 70.49
N ILE A 155 50.11 15.95 70.54
CA ILE A 155 49.23 15.62 71.68
C ILE A 155 49.32 14.10 71.96
N LEU A 156 49.70 13.80 73.20
CA LEU A 156 49.71 12.49 73.84
C LEU A 156 48.28 11.94 73.96
N ALA A 157 48.03 10.73 73.46
CA ALA A 157 46.95 9.87 73.95
C ALA A 157 47.59 8.62 74.58
N LYS A 158 47.85 8.72 75.88
CA LYS A 158 48.32 7.61 76.72
C LYS A 158 47.10 6.76 77.10
N LYS A 159 47.29 5.45 76.98
CA LYS A 159 46.45 4.33 77.40
C LYS A 159 46.13 4.35 78.90
#